data_AF-W3AJG9-F1
#
_entry.id   AF-W3AJG9-F1
#
_cell.length_a   1.000
_cell.length_b   1.000
_cell.length_c   1.000
_cell.angle_alpha   90.00
_cell.angle_beta   90.00
_cell.angle_gamma   90.00
#
_symmetry.space_group_name_H-M   'P 1'
#
loop_
_entity.id
_entity.type
_entity.pdbx_description
1 polymer ?
#
loop_
_entity_poly.entity_id
_entity_poly.type
_entity_poly.pdbx_seq_one_letter_code
_entity_poly.pdbx_strand_id
1 'polypeptide(L)'
;MALDVDELHNDNVLSKSGTNLMHQAMFSEKECLIEHKFSSEYHLRAELNWYYQTISEGKKYIRMNIPICRYSLGGISERSSSAQLNFEETKHIINSYGYDASEYEKRVFSASVSRDIYKNIYNNWLSLRQSGITMRDYLYSKNISRVAVFGYGELGCHVINELKDTDIKIICIIESSYKYQYSSIPILTPDKIGDMNDVDIIIVASIIRSKEIIDMYQKRTPYKMVPLENILEDMWNESTA
;
A
#
# COMPACT_ATOMS: atom_id res chain seq x y z
N MET A 1 17.32 16.80 -9.15
CA MET A 1 16.15 17.32 -9.89
C MET A 1 15.68 18.55 -9.13
N ALA A 2 15.78 19.73 -9.74
CA ALA A 2 15.34 20.97 -9.11
C ALA A 2 13.82 20.86 -8.87
N LEU A 3 13.40 20.97 -7.62
CA LEU A 3 12.01 20.88 -7.23
C LEU A 3 11.36 22.24 -7.44
N ASP A 4 10.25 22.24 -8.16
CA ASP A 4 9.35 23.37 -8.25
C ASP A 4 8.78 23.63 -6.85
N VAL A 5 8.99 24.84 -6.36
CA VAL A 5 8.74 25.25 -4.96
C VAL A 5 7.24 25.47 -4.71
N ASP A 6 6.42 25.34 -5.75
CA ASP A 6 5.00 25.71 -5.76
C ASP A 6 4.03 24.58 -5.32
N GLU A 7 4.51 23.36 -5.03
CA GLU A 7 3.72 22.31 -4.35
C GLU A 7 4.00 22.20 -2.83
N LEU A 8 4.54 23.27 -2.22
CA LEU A 8 4.65 23.36 -0.77
C LEU A 8 3.28 23.74 -0.19
N HIS A 9 2.49 22.73 0.20
CA HIS A 9 1.32 23.00 1.05
C HIS A 9 1.81 23.59 2.38
N ASN A 10 1.53 24.89 2.57
CA ASN A 10 1.70 25.62 3.83
C ASN A 10 0.66 25.14 4.86
N ASP A 11 0.71 23.87 5.23
CA ASP A 11 -0.06 23.31 6.33
C ASP A 11 0.61 23.72 7.66
N ASN A 12 0.63 25.02 7.97
CA ASN A 12 1.16 25.57 9.23
C ASN A 12 0.27 25.23 10.45
N VAL A 13 -0.68 24.32 10.29
CA VAL A 13 -1.62 23.91 11.33
C VAL A 13 -1.65 22.39 11.32
N LEU A 14 -1.30 21.79 12.46
CA LEU A 14 -1.70 20.42 12.73
C LEU A 14 -3.22 20.37 12.59
N SER A 15 -3.71 19.78 11.51
CA SER A 15 -4.52 18.59 11.67
C SER A 15 -5.30 18.53 12.98
N LYS A 16 -6.43 19.25 13.19
CA LYS A 16 -7.23 19.07 14.44
C LYS A 16 -7.59 17.60 14.68
N SER A 17 -7.57 16.79 13.61
CA SER A 17 -7.77 15.34 13.59
C SER A 17 -6.52 14.49 13.85
N GLY A 18 -5.33 15.05 14.08
CA GLY A 18 -4.09 14.27 14.26
C GLY A 18 -3.72 13.37 13.06
N THR A 19 -4.36 13.55 11.91
CA THR A 19 -4.24 12.63 10.75
C THR A 19 -2.96 12.82 9.94
N ASN A 20 -2.16 13.84 10.25
CA ASN A 20 -0.91 14.17 9.56
C ASN A 20 0.34 13.71 10.34
N LEU A 21 0.34 12.48 10.85
CA LEU A 21 1.52 11.95 11.53
C LEU A 21 2.66 11.74 10.52
N MET A 22 3.80 12.34 10.84
CA MET A 22 5.08 12.15 10.16
C MET A 22 5.48 10.67 10.22
N HIS A 23 5.81 10.09 9.05
CA HIS A 23 5.90 8.63 8.87
C HIS A 23 7.28 8.13 8.44
N GLN A 24 8.19 8.97 7.92
CA GLN A 24 9.42 8.45 7.28
C GLN A 24 10.71 9.21 7.60
N ALA A 25 10.75 10.53 7.49
CA ALA A 25 11.90 11.32 7.93
C ALA A 25 11.51 12.76 8.26
N MET A 26 12.36 13.39 9.07
CA MET A 26 12.34 14.81 9.33
C MET A 26 13.71 15.40 9.07
N PHE A 27 13.70 16.62 8.56
CA PHE A 27 14.86 17.48 8.51
C PHE A 27 14.54 18.70 9.37
N SER A 28 15.49 19.11 10.18
CA SER A 28 15.35 20.26 11.07
C SER A 28 16.67 21.02 11.13
N GLU A 29 16.58 22.31 11.43
CA GLU A 29 17.76 23.11 11.74
C GLU A 29 18.47 22.54 12.97
N LYS A 30 19.80 22.66 12.97
CA LYS A 30 20.65 22.11 14.03
C LYS A 30 20.26 22.71 15.39
N GLU A 31 19.96 24.00 15.41
CA GLU A 31 19.56 24.78 16.57
C GLU A 31 18.27 24.20 17.17
N CYS A 32 17.29 23.89 16.34
CA CYS A 32 16.02 23.30 16.77
C CYS A 32 16.22 21.92 17.43
N LEU A 33 17.13 21.09 16.89
CA LEU A 33 17.49 19.79 17.49
C LEU A 33 18.26 19.91 18.82
N ILE A 34 19.01 21.00 19.01
CA ILE A 34 19.73 21.27 20.26
C ILE A 34 18.76 21.79 21.34
N GLU A 35 17.83 22.65 20.95
CA GLU A 35 16.80 23.23 21.83
C GLU A 35 15.81 22.17 22.33
N HIS A 36 15.43 21.22 21.48
CA HIS A 36 14.41 20.21 21.77
C HIS A 36 15.04 18.82 21.71
N LYS A 37 15.17 18.17 22.86
CA LYS A 37 15.74 16.82 22.95
C LYS A 37 14.64 15.78 22.77
N PHE A 38 15.00 14.66 22.15
CA PHE A 38 14.11 13.48 22.10
C PHE A 38 13.88 12.94 23.51
N SER A 39 12.61 12.77 23.88
CA SER A 39 12.24 12.15 25.15
C SER A 39 12.58 10.66 25.13
N SER A 40 13.24 10.18 26.19
CA SER A 40 13.54 8.76 26.39
C SER A 40 12.34 7.96 26.93
N GLU A 41 11.21 8.63 27.22
CA GLU A 41 9.95 8.00 27.63
C GLU A 41 9.32 7.19 26.49
N TYR A 42 9.52 7.62 25.24
CA TYR A 42 8.91 7.01 24.06
C TYR A 42 9.94 6.19 23.31
N HIS A 43 9.78 4.87 23.31
CA HIS A 43 10.74 3.96 22.70
C HIS A 43 10.58 3.86 21.18
N LEU A 44 9.36 4.03 20.67
CA LEU A 44 9.05 3.93 19.25
C LEU A 44 8.65 5.27 18.63
N ARG A 45 8.24 6.24 19.45
CA ARG A 45 7.63 7.50 19.00
C ARG A 45 8.30 8.75 19.59
N ALA A 46 9.58 8.67 19.97
CA ALA A 46 10.34 9.82 20.44
C ALA A 46 10.38 10.95 19.41
N GLU A 47 10.47 10.60 18.13
CA GLU A 47 10.44 11.55 17.01
C GLU A 47 9.08 12.23 16.88
N LEU A 48 8.00 11.50 17.14
CA LEU A 48 6.67 12.06 17.12
C LEU A 48 6.46 13.03 18.27
N ASN A 49 6.92 12.66 19.48
CA ASN A 49 6.85 13.56 20.63
C ASN A 49 7.60 14.86 20.33
N TRP A 50 8.84 14.76 19.83
CA TRP A 50 9.66 15.91 19.46
C TRP A 50 8.95 16.82 18.43
N TYR A 51 8.27 16.23 17.46
CA TYR A 51 7.49 16.96 16.46
C TYR A 51 6.32 17.73 17.09
N TYR A 52 5.55 17.10 17.99
CA TYR A 52 4.48 17.80 18.70
C TYR A 52 5.01 18.88 19.63
N GLN A 53 6.14 18.63 20.31
CA GLN A 53 6.80 19.60 21.17
C GLN A 53 7.13 20.87 20.39
N THR A 54 7.92 20.74 19.32
CA THR A 54 8.39 21.87 18.51
C THR A 54 7.22 22.68 17.91
N ILE A 55 6.15 22.02 17.46
CA ILE A 55 4.97 22.72 16.94
C ILE A 55 4.20 23.44 18.03
N SER A 56 4.03 22.83 19.21
CA SER A 56 3.36 23.49 20.34
C SER A 56 4.10 24.74 20.83
N GLU A 57 5.41 24.81 20.60
CA GLU A 57 6.26 25.98 20.83
C GLU A 57 6.28 26.98 19.64
N GLY A 58 5.47 26.74 18.60
CA GLY A 58 5.27 27.67 17.48
C GLY A 58 6.27 27.53 16.34
N LYS A 59 7.09 26.47 16.30
CA LYS A 59 7.95 26.19 15.15
C LYS A 59 7.07 25.81 13.94
N LYS A 60 7.46 26.31 12.77
CA LYS A 60 6.79 26.01 11.50
C LYS A 60 7.38 24.73 10.90
N TYR A 61 6.58 24.02 10.12
CA TYR A 61 7.03 22.86 9.35
C TYR A 61 6.44 22.91 7.95
N ILE A 62 7.10 22.22 7.02
CA ILE A 62 6.57 22.00 5.68
C ILE A 62 6.57 20.49 5.42
N ARG A 63 5.45 19.99 4.87
CA ARG A 63 5.34 18.60 4.47
C ARG A 63 5.81 18.45 3.03
N MET A 64 6.77 17.55 2.81
CA MET A 64 7.23 17.18 1.48
C MET A 64 6.76 15.76 1.17
N ASN A 65 5.95 15.59 0.12
CA ASN A 65 5.47 14.28 -0.32
C ASN A 65 6.43 13.66 -1.35
N ILE A 66 7.69 13.49 -0.95
CA ILE A 66 8.75 13.02 -1.85
C ILE A 66 9.27 11.67 -1.35
N PRO A 67 9.37 10.64 -2.21
CA PRO A 67 10.02 9.39 -1.84
C PRO A 67 11.51 9.62 -1.61
N ILE A 68 11.96 9.54 -0.36
CA ILE A 68 13.38 9.66 0.01
C ILE A 68 14.11 8.31 0.05
N CYS A 69 13.38 7.23 0.31
CA CYS A 69 13.91 5.86 0.40
C CYS A 69 12.78 4.85 0.15
N ARG A 70 13.14 3.65 -0.34
CA ARG A 70 12.23 2.49 -0.44
C ARG A 70 12.84 1.36 0.38
N TYR A 71 12.08 0.84 1.33
CA TYR A 71 12.47 -0.31 2.14
C TYR A 71 11.74 -1.56 1.64
N SER A 72 12.39 -2.72 1.71
CA SER A 72 11.76 -4.02 1.46
C SER A 72 10.91 -4.51 2.63
N LEU A 73 11.26 -4.08 3.85
CA LEU A 73 10.56 -4.38 5.10
C LEU A 73 10.50 -3.12 5.96
N GLY A 74 9.43 -2.99 6.74
CA GLY A 74 9.24 -1.89 7.68
C GLY A 74 10.26 -1.82 8.81
N GLY A 75 10.21 -0.71 9.55
CA GLY A 75 11.01 -0.51 10.76
C GLY A 75 10.54 -1.33 11.96
N ILE A 76 11.18 -1.13 13.11
CA ILE A 76 10.80 -1.78 14.38
C ILE A 76 9.32 -1.52 14.71
N SER A 77 8.83 -0.32 14.41
CA SER A 77 7.45 0.12 14.63
C SER A 77 6.39 -0.65 13.82
N GLU A 78 6.79 -1.36 12.75
CA GLU A 78 5.89 -2.19 11.93
C GLU A 78 5.89 -3.67 12.35
N ARG A 79 6.71 -4.05 13.33
CA ARG A 79 6.71 -5.42 13.87
C ARG A 79 5.44 -5.66 14.67
N SER A 80 4.88 -6.87 14.57
CA SER A 80 3.70 -7.27 15.34
C SER A 80 3.87 -7.09 16.86
N SER A 81 5.06 -7.39 17.37
CA SER A 81 5.43 -7.19 18.79
C SER A 81 5.41 -5.73 19.24
N SER A 82 5.52 -4.79 18.30
CA SER A 82 5.65 -3.35 18.56
C SER A 82 4.33 -2.61 18.30
N ALA A 83 3.32 -3.27 17.74
CA ALA A 83 2.06 -2.64 17.35
C ALA A 83 1.32 -2.01 18.53
N GLN A 84 1.21 -2.73 19.66
CA GLN A 84 0.55 -2.21 20.85
C GLN A 84 1.29 -1.00 21.42
N LEU A 85 2.61 -1.10 21.60
CA LEU A 85 3.40 -0.01 22.15
C LEU A 85 3.36 1.23 21.24
N ASN A 86 3.44 1.05 19.92
CA ASN A 86 3.32 2.14 18.95
C ASN A 86 1.95 2.84 19.06
N PHE A 87 0.87 2.05 19.18
CA PHE A 87 -0.48 2.58 19.36
C PHE A 87 -0.61 3.39 20.65
N GLU A 88 -0.17 2.84 21.78
CA GLU A 88 -0.26 3.50 23.09
C GLU A 88 0.61 4.76 23.16
N GLU A 89 1.87 4.70 22.71
CA GLU A 89 2.76 5.88 22.70
C GLU A 89 2.19 6.99 21.80
N THR A 90 1.70 6.63 20.61
CA THR A 90 1.10 7.61 19.69
C THR A 90 -0.13 8.26 20.31
N LYS A 91 -1.03 7.48 20.90
CA LYS A 91 -2.23 7.99 21.57
C LYS A 91 -1.87 8.88 22.75
N HIS A 92 -0.90 8.47 23.57
CA HIS A 92 -0.43 9.26 24.70
C HIS A 92 0.11 10.63 24.26
N ILE A 93 0.97 10.67 23.23
CA ILE A 93 1.52 11.92 22.69
C ILE A 93 0.42 12.83 22.16
N ILE A 94 -0.50 12.30 21.33
CA ILE A 94 -1.57 13.12 20.74
C ILE A 94 -2.41 13.78 21.87
N ASN A 95 -2.79 13.00 22.87
CA ASN A 95 -3.58 13.49 24.00
C ASN A 95 -2.82 14.47 24.90
N SER A 96 -1.51 14.24 25.15
CA SER A 96 -0.72 15.07 26.06
C SER A 96 -0.53 16.51 25.54
N TYR A 97 -0.59 16.70 24.22
CA TYR A 97 -0.57 18.02 23.58
C TYR A 97 -1.97 18.58 23.28
N GLY A 98 -3.05 17.99 23.83
CA GLY A 98 -4.42 18.50 23.75
C GLY A 98 -5.15 18.21 22.44
N TYR A 99 -4.66 17.27 21.63
CA TYR A 99 -5.33 16.82 20.40
C TYR A 99 -6.20 15.58 20.67
N ASP A 100 -7.22 15.37 19.84
CA ASP A 100 -8.09 14.20 19.94
C ASP A 100 -7.51 13.01 19.16
N ALA A 101 -7.15 11.95 19.88
CA ALA A 101 -6.64 10.71 19.29
C ALA A 101 -7.73 9.85 18.61
N SER A 102 -9.03 10.18 18.72
CA SER A 102 -10.12 9.36 18.17
C SER A 102 -10.01 9.10 16.67
N GLU A 103 -9.54 10.09 15.90
CA GLU A 103 -9.31 9.95 14.46
C GLU A 103 -8.10 9.05 14.14
N TYR A 104 -7.06 9.09 14.97
CA TYR A 104 -5.95 8.15 14.89
C TYR A 104 -6.44 6.72 15.17
N GLU A 105 -7.24 6.52 16.21
CA GLU A 105 -7.81 5.22 16.57
C GLU A 105 -8.67 4.64 15.45
N LYS A 106 -9.59 5.43 14.89
CA LYS A 106 -10.40 5.05 13.73
C LYS A 106 -9.52 4.62 12.56
N ARG A 107 -8.46 5.38 12.26
CA ARG A 107 -7.52 5.04 11.17
C ARG A 107 -6.79 3.72 11.43
N VAL A 108 -6.32 3.49 12.66
CA VAL A 108 -5.65 2.24 13.03
C VAL A 108 -6.61 1.05 12.88
N PHE A 109 -7.86 1.22 13.29
CA PHE A 109 -8.91 0.22 13.14
C PHE A 109 -9.28 -0.03 11.66
N SER A 110 -9.47 1.01 10.84
CA SER A 110 -9.69 0.82 9.40
C SER A 110 -8.51 0.13 8.71
N ALA A 111 -7.28 0.45 9.14
CA ALA A 111 -6.08 -0.22 8.67
C ALA A 111 -6.00 -1.68 9.14
N SER A 112 -6.51 -2.03 10.34
CA SER A 112 -6.56 -3.43 10.78
C SER A 112 -7.54 -4.26 9.96
N VAL A 113 -8.72 -3.71 9.65
CA VAL A 113 -9.68 -4.36 8.74
C VAL A 113 -9.04 -4.64 7.38
N SER A 114 -8.34 -3.66 6.82
CA SER A 114 -7.61 -3.84 5.55
C SER A 114 -6.55 -4.94 5.69
N ARG A 115 -5.74 -4.92 6.75
CA ARG A 115 -4.72 -5.95 7.01
C ARG A 115 -5.31 -7.35 7.13
N ASP A 116 -6.48 -7.50 7.77
CA ASP A 116 -7.14 -8.79 7.91
C ASP A 116 -7.59 -9.35 6.55
N ILE A 117 -8.10 -8.49 5.65
CA ILE A 117 -8.43 -8.89 4.27
C ILE A 117 -7.17 -9.38 3.54
N TYR A 118 -6.09 -8.60 3.54
CA TYR A 118 -4.83 -9.01 2.91
C TYR A 118 -4.26 -10.29 3.53
N LYS A 119 -4.30 -10.43 4.86
CA LYS A 119 -3.86 -11.62 5.57
C LYS A 119 -4.65 -12.86 5.12
N ASN A 120 -5.96 -12.75 4.95
CA ASN A 120 -6.79 -13.86 4.47
C ASN A 120 -6.42 -14.25 3.04
N ILE A 121 -6.20 -13.28 2.14
CA ILE A 121 -5.73 -13.52 0.78
C ILE A 121 -4.38 -14.24 0.79
N TYR A 122 -3.40 -13.74 1.55
CA TYR A 122 -2.08 -14.36 1.65
C TYR A 122 -2.14 -15.76 2.25
N ASN A 123 -2.96 -15.98 3.28
CA ASN A 123 -3.13 -17.29 3.88
C ASN A 123 -3.75 -18.29 2.90
N ASN A 124 -4.84 -17.91 2.21
CA ASN A 124 -5.47 -18.76 1.19
C ASN A 124 -4.45 -19.11 0.09
N TRP A 125 -3.77 -18.10 -0.45
CA TRP A 125 -2.76 -18.30 -1.48
C TRP A 125 -1.61 -19.20 -1.01
N LEU A 126 -1.08 -18.99 0.20
CA LEU A 126 -0.04 -19.83 0.77
C LEU A 126 -0.51 -21.28 0.93
N SER A 127 -1.74 -21.49 1.42
CA SER A 127 -2.32 -22.82 1.58
C SER A 127 -2.49 -23.54 0.24
N LEU A 128 -2.96 -22.86 -0.80
CA LEU A 128 -3.03 -23.41 -2.17
C LEU A 128 -1.66 -23.87 -2.64
N ARG A 129 -0.63 -23.02 -2.48
CA ARG A 129 0.75 -23.33 -2.88
C ARG A 129 1.34 -24.51 -2.10
N GLN A 130 1.09 -24.59 -0.79
CA GLN A 130 1.54 -25.70 0.04
C GLN A 130 0.85 -27.03 -0.32
N SER A 131 -0.38 -26.96 -0.82
CA SER A 131 -1.12 -28.10 -1.37
C SER A 131 -0.73 -28.45 -2.82
N GLY A 132 0.27 -27.78 -3.40
CA GLY A 132 0.73 -28.02 -4.77
C GLY A 132 -0.20 -27.47 -5.85
N ILE A 133 -1.21 -26.68 -5.49
CA ILE A 133 -2.14 -26.03 -6.43
C ILE A 133 -1.54 -24.69 -6.85
N THR A 134 -1.44 -24.46 -8.16
CA THR A 134 -0.84 -23.24 -8.70
C THR A 134 -1.83 -22.46 -9.55
N MET A 135 -1.67 -21.13 -9.59
CA MET A 135 -2.49 -20.27 -10.44
C MET A 135 -2.30 -20.62 -11.91
N ARG A 136 -1.10 -21.05 -12.31
CA ARG A 136 -0.81 -21.57 -13.65
C ARG A 136 -1.77 -22.70 -14.02
N ASP A 137 -1.88 -23.74 -13.20
CA ASP A 137 -2.69 -24.92 -13.51
C ASP A 137 -4.19 -24.58 -13.61
N TYR A 138 -4.66 -23.71 -12.71
CA TYR A 138 -6.02 -23.19 -12.78
C TYR A 138 -6.28 -22.39 -14.05
N LEU A 139 -5.40 -21.45 -14.43
CA LEU A 139 -5.59 -20.68 -15.65
C LEU A 139 -5.61 -21.59 -16.89
N TYR A 140 -4.74 -22.60 -16.94
CA TYR A 140 -4.77 -23.59 -18.02
C TYR A 140 -6.06 -24.38 -18.11
N SER A 141 -6.62 -24.81 -16.97
CA SER A 141 -7.88 -25.55 -16.96
C SER A 141 -9.04 -24.72 -17.52
N LYS A 142 -8.92 -23.38 -17.47
CA LYS A 142 -9.85 -22.42 -18.07
C LYS A 142 -9.50 -22.01 -19.50
N ASN A 143 -8.51 -22.63 -20.12
CA ASN A 143 -7.96 -22.25 -21.43
C ASN A 143 -7.45 -20.80 -21.48
N ILE A 144 -6.92 -20.31 -20.36
CA ILE A 144 -6.32 -18.99 -20.23
C ILE A 144 -4.80 -19.14 -20.29
N SER A 145 -4.15 -18.45 -21.22
CA SER A 145 -2.70 -18.46 -21.39
C SER A 145 -2.09 -17.07 -21.47
N ARG A 146 -2.92 -16.02 -21.56
CA ARG A 146 -2.49 -14.64 -21.77
C ARG A 146 -3.26 -13.71 -20.85
N VAL A 147 -2.55 -13.06 -19.92
CA VAL A 147 -3.19 -12.23 -18.89
C VAL A 147 -2.61 -10.83 -18.86
N ALA A 148 -3.44 -9.86 -18.52
CA ALA A 148 -2.98 -8.55 -18.04
C ALA A 148 -3.22 -8.46 -16.53
N VAL A 149 -2.39 -7.69 -15.82
CA VAL A 149 -2.52 -7.50 -14.36
C VAL A 149 -2.85 -6.05 -14.06
N PHE A 150 -4.01 -5.77 -13.49
CA PHE A 150 -4.40 -4.43 -13.05
C PHE A 150 -3.98 -4.20 -11.60
N GLY A 151 -3.08 -3.24 -11.41
CA GLY A 151 -2.45 -2.90 -10.14
C GLY A 151 -1.07 -3.51 -9.99
N TYR A 152 -0.05 -2.66 -9.82
CA TYR A 152 1.35 -3.05 -9.63
C TYR A 152 1.84 -2.85 -8.19
N GLY A 153 0.91 -2.99 -7.24
CA GLY A 153 1.21 -3.09 -5.81
C GLY A 153 1.75 -4.47 -5.43
N GLU A 154 1.75 -4.76 -4.12
CA GLU A 154 2.28 -6.00 -3.56
C GLU A 154 1.64 -7.26 -4.17
N LEU A 155 0.30 -7.36 -4.17
CA LEU A 155 -0.41 -8.50 -4.75
C LEU A 155 -0.18 -8.64 -6.27
N GLY A 156 -0.14 -7.53 -7.01
CA GLY A 156 0.17 -7.55 -8.44
C GLY A 156 1.56 -8.12 -8.70
N CYS A 157 2.55 -7.69 -7.91
CA CYS A 157 3.90 -8.26 -7.95
C CYS A 157 3.92 -9.75 -7.59
N HIS A 158 3.09 -10.22 -6.65
CA HIS A 158 2.97 -11.64 -6.35
C HIS A 158 2.37 -12.43 -7.51
N VAL A 159 1.32 -11.93 -8.18
CA VAL A 159 0.74 -12.57 -9.38
C VAL A 159 1.80 -12.69 -10.47
N ILE A 160 2.52 -11.58 -10.72
CA ILE A 160 3.60 -11.56 -11.71
C ILE A 160 4.69 -12.57 -11.37
N ASN A 161 5.14 -12.60 -10.11
CA ASN A 161 6.18 -13.51 -9.66
C ASN A 161 5.76 -14.98 -9.69
N GLU A 162 4.48 -15.28 -9.48
CA GLU A 162 3.96 -16.64 -9.61
C GLU A 162 3.96 -17.12 -11.07
N LEU A 163 3.64 -16.23 -12.00
CA LEU A 163 3.46 -16.58 -13.42
C LEU A 163 4.72 -16.39 -14.27
N LYS A 164 5.73 -15.63 -13.81
CA LYS A 164 6.90 -15.23 -14.63
C LYS A 164 7.71 -16.38 -15.24
N ASP A 165 7.80 -17.51 -14.54
CA ASP A 165 8.57 -18.70 -14.94
C ASP A 165 7.65 -19.81 -15.46
N THR A 166 6.48 -19.42 -15.95
CA THR A 166 5.49 -20.31 -16.56
C THR A 166 5.30 -19.94 -18.02
N ASP A 167 4.51 -20.73 -18.72
CA ASP A 167 4.06 -20.47 -20.09
C ASP A 167 2.79 -19.58 -20.14
N ILE A 168 2.25 -19.15 -18.99
CA ILE A 168 1.26 -18.07 -18.93
C ILE A 168 1.96 -16.74 -19.25
N LYS A 169 1.56 -16.09 -20.33
CA LYS A 169 2.15 -14.84 -20.79
C LYS A 169 1.48 -13.64 -20.12
N ILE A 170 2.26 -12.88 -19.36
CA ILE A 170 1.82 -11.57 -18.85
C ILE A 170 2.03 -10.53 -19.96
N ILE A 171 0.94 -10.05 -20.53
CA ILE A 171 0.94 -9.13 -21.67
C ILE A 171 1.36 -7.72 -21.24
N CYS A 172 0.79 -7.24 -20.14
CA CYS A 172 1.11 -5.94 -19.58
C CYS A 172 0.62 -5.83 -18.14
N ILE A 173 1.07 -4.76 -17.50
CA ILE A 173 0.62 -4.28 -16.20
C ILE A 173 -0.19 -3.01 -16.44
N ILE A 174 -1.38 -2.91 -15.86
CA ILE A 174 -2.21 -1.70 -15.92
C ILE A 174 -2.06 -0.96 -14.59
N GLU A 175 -1.43 0.22 -14.61
CA GLU A 175 -1.14 0.98 -13.40
C GLU A 175 -1.22 2.49 -13.67
N SER A 176 -1.87 3.20 -12.75
CA SER A 176 -2.02 4.65 -12.75
C SER A 176 -0.79 5.37 -12.19
N SER A 177 -0.01 4.70 -11.33
CA SER A 177 1.14 5.26 -10.64
C SER A 177 2.39 5.30 -11.52
N TYR A 178 2.91 6.51 -11.77
CA TYR A 178 4.20 6.72 -12.44
C TYR A 178 5.42 6.17 -11.67
N LYS A 179 5.24 5.64 -10.45
CA LYS A 179 6.35 5.18 -9.58
C LYS A 179 7.06 3.91 -10.07
N TYR A 180 6.54 3.28 -11.13
CA TYR A 180 6.91 1.92 -11.53
C TYR A 180 7.58 1.81 -12.91
N GLN A 181 8.18 2.88 -13.41
CA GLN A 181 8.79 2.95 -14.76
C GLN A 181 9.91 1.93 -15.08
N TYR A 182 10.28 1.04 -14.14
CA TYR A 182 11.41 0.09 -14.27
C TYR A 182 10.96 -1.38 -14.28
N SER A 183 9.83 -1.68 -14.92
CA SER A 183 9.38 -3.07 -15.13
C SER A 183 9.91 -3.63 -16.46
N SER A 184 10.29 -4.91 -16.47
CA SER A 184 10.57 -5.65 -17.71
C SER A 184 9.29 -6.00 -18.50
N ILE A 185 8.12 -5.88 -17.85
CA ILE A 185 6.80 -6.08 -18.44
C ILE A 185 6.22 -4.71 -18.82
N PRO A 186 5.63 -4.55 -20.03
CA PRO A 186 5.01 -3.29 -20.45
C PRO A 186 4.00 -2.75 -19.44
N ILE A 187 4.05 -1.45 -19.16
CA ILE A 187 3.09 -0.77 -18.29
C ILE A 187 2.17 0.12 -19.14
N LEU A 188 0.86 -0.05 -18.94
CA LEU A 188 -0.19 0.75 -19.54
C LEU A 188 -0.89 1.57 -18.46
N THR A 189 -1.21 2.82 -18.78
CA THR A 189 -2.12 3.62 -17.96
C THR A 189 -3.55 3.11 -18.13
N PRO A 190 -4.41 3.15 -17.09
CA PRO A 190 -5.79 2.65 -17.16
C PRO A 190 -6.63 3.23 -18.31
N ASP A 191 -6.37 4.46 -18.75
CA ASP A 191 -7.08 5.06 -19.89
C ASP A 191 -6.77 4.38 -21.24
N LYS A 192 -5.65 3.66 -21.34
CA LYS A 192 -5.24 2.90 -22.53
C LYS A 192 -5.65 1.43 -22.47
N ILE A 193 -6.50 1.04 -21.51
CA ILE A 193 -6.92 -0.35 -21.33
C ILE A 193 -7.62 -0.94 -22.58
N GLY A 194 -8.28 -0.09 -23.37
CA GLY A 194 -8.93 -0.49 -24.62
C GLY A 194 -7.96 -0.74 -25.77
N ASP A 195 -6.71 -0.28 -25.68
CA ASP A 195 -5.69 -0.44 -26.71
C ASP A 195 -4.98 -1.81 -26.63
N MET A 196 -5.28 -2.58 -25.58
CA MET A 196 -4.72 -3.91 -25.39
C MET A 196 -5.24 -4.87 -26.46
N ASN A 197 -4.38 -5.80 -26.86
CA ASN A 197 -4.72 -6.86 -27.78
C ASN A 197 -4.22 -8.19 -27.22
N ASP A 198 -4.87 -9.28 -27.63
CA ASP A 198 -4.35 -10.63 -27.42
C ASP A 198 -4.21 -10.95 -25.91
N VAL A 199 -5.28 -10.70 -25.15
CA VAL A 199 -5.44 -10.95 -23.71
C VAL A 199 -6.68 -11.82 -23.52
N ASP A 200 -6.62 -12.83 -22.66
CA ASP A 200 -7.78 -13.67 -22.32
C ASP A 200 -8.58 -13.04 -21.18
N ILE A 201 -7.88 -12.64 -20.10
CA ILE A 201 -8.47 -11.96 -18.94
C ILE A 201 -7.55 -10.87 -18.37
N ILE A 202 -8.15 -9.98 -17.59
CA ILE A 202 -7.44 -8.99 -16.78
C ILE A 202 -7.61 -9.38 -15.30
N ILE A 203 -6.51 -9.74 -14.64
CA ILE A 203 -6.49 -10.05 -13.21
C ILE A 203 -6.42 -8.73 -12.43
N VAL A 204 -7.42 -8.44 -11.61
CA VAL A 204 -7.47 -7.21 -10.79
C VAL A 204 -6.86 -7.49 -9.42
N ALA A 205 -5.61 -7.05 -9.23
CA ALA A 205 -4.81 -7.25 -8.03
C ALA A 205 -4.90 -6.08 -7.03
N SER A 206 -6.07 -5.44 -6.95
CA SER A 206 -6.41 -4.41 -5.98
C SER A 206 -7.68 -4.81 -5.24
N ILE A 207 -7.55 -5.57 -4.15
CA ILE A 207 -8.67 -6.28 -3.50
C ILE A 207 -9.75 -5.33 -3.01
N ILE A 208 -9.36 -4.35 -2.17
CA ILE A 208 -10.30 -3.40 -1.54
C ILE A 208 -11.07 -2.57 -2.57
N ARG A 209 -10.43 -2.24 -3.70
CA ARG A 209 -11.00 -1.38 -4.75
C ARG A 209 -11.43 -2.16 -6.00
N SER A 210 -11.44 -3.48 -5.95
CA SER A 210 -11.68 -4.35 -7.12
C SER A 210 -13.00 -4.03 -7.79
N LYS A 211 -14.09 -3.90 -7.01
CA LYS A 211 -15.41 -3.51 -7.49
C LYS A 211 -15.39 -2.15 -8.19
N GLU A 212 -14.85 -1.11 -7.54
CA GLU A 212 -14.75 0.24 -8.09
C GLU A 212 -13.98 0.25 -9.42
N ILE A 213 -12.86 -0.48 -9.48
CA ILE A 213 -12.03 -0.60 -10.67
C ILE A 213 -12.81 -1.29 -11.80
N ILE A 214 -13.48 -2.41 -11.52
CA ILE A 214 -14.25 -3.14 -12.53
C ILE A 214 -15.42 -2.27 -13.04
N ASP A 215 -16.19 -1.64 -12.16
CA ASP A 215 -17.30 -0.76 -12.52
C ASP A 215 -16.85 0.40 -13.43
N MET A 216 -15.64 0.92 -13.18
CA MET A 216 -15.08 2.04 -13.94
C MET A 216 -14.53 1.62 -15.31
N TYR A 217 -13.78 0.51 -15.36
CA TYR A 217 -12.95 0.15 -16.52
C TYR A 217 -13.48 -1.00 -17.36
N GLN A 218 -14.36 -1.86 -16.85
CA GLN A 218 -14.87 -3.01 -17.62
C GLN A 218 -15.56 -2.58 -18.92
N LYS A 219 -16.27 -1.45 -18.91
CA LYS A 219 -16.91 -0.87 -20.11
C LYS A 219 -15.93 -0.31 -21.15
N ARG A 220 -14.64 -0.18 -20.81
CA ARG A 220 -13.59 0.37 -21.67
C ARG A 220 -12.70 -0.72 -22.28
N THR A 221 -13.00 -1.99 -22.03
CA THR A 221 -12.24 -3.13 -22.53
C THR A 221 -13.16 -4.30 -22.84
N PRO A 222 -12.93 -5.05 -23.94
CA PRO A 222 -13.70 -6.26 -24.22
C PRO A 222 -13.27 -7.43 -23.31
N TYR A 223 -12.14 -7.33 -22.62
CA TYR A 223 -11.58 -8.41 -21.81
C TYR A 223 -12.24 -8.47 -20.44
N LYS A 224 -12.56 -9.68 -19.98
CA LYS A 224 -13.15 -9.89 -18.66
C LYS A 224 -12.15 -9.48 -17.58
N MET A 225 -12.57 -8.60 -16.68
CA MET A 225 -11.83 -8.25 -15.48
C MET A 225 -12.25 -9.17 -14.33
N VAL A 226 -11.29 -9.88 -13.74
CA VAL A 226 -11.53 -10.85 -12.67
C VAL A 226 -10.74 -10.45 -11.43
N PRO A 227 -11.38 -10.25 -10.26
CA PRO A 227 -10.66 -10.03 -9.01
C PRO A 227 -9.74 -11.21 -8.69
N LEU A 228 -8.53 -10.91 -8.19
CA LEU A 228 -7.60 -11.94 -7.74
C LEU A 228 -8.21 -12.84 -6.65
N GLU A 229 -9.00 -12.27 -5.73
CA GLU A 229 -9.69 -13.02 -4.68
C GLU A 229 -10.57 -14.14 -5.27
N ASN A 230 -11.38 -13.83 -6.29
CA ASN A 230 -12.23 -14.82 -6.95
C ASN A 230 -11.42 -15.95 -7.60
N ILE A 231 -10.26 -15.63 -8.20
CA ILE A 231 -9.38 -16.66 -8.78
C ILE A 231 -8.89 -17.61 -7.68
N LEU A 232 -8.45 -17.08 -6.54
CA LEU A 232 -7.98 -17.89 -5.41
C LEU A 232 -9.11 -18.70 -4.78
N GLU A 233 -10.32 -18.16 -4.68
CA GLU A 233 -11.50 -18.88 -4.19
C GLU A 233 -11.91 -20.02 -5.14
N ASP A 234 -11.95 -19.77 -6.45
CA ASP A 234 -12.25 -20.80 -7.44
C ASP A 234 -11.21 -21.93 -7.41
N MET A 235 -9.93 -21.58 -7.32
CA MET A 235 -8.83 -22.55 -7.14
C MET A 235 -9.04 -23.43 -5.90
N TRP A 236 -9.43 -22.83 -4.77
CA TRP A 236 -9.69 -23.55 -3.54
C TRP A 236 -10.86 -24.52 -3.69
N ASN A 237 -12.00 -24.02 -4.20
CA ASN A 237 -13.21 -24.81 -4.37
C ASN A 237 -12.97 -26.02 -5.29
N GLU A 238 -12.27 -25.82 -6.41
CA GLU A 238 -11.95 -26.89 -7.38
C GLU A 238 -10.96 -27.91 -6.84
N SER A 239 -10.14 -27.55 -5.85
CA SER A 239 -9.21 -28.50 -5.20
C SER A 239 -9.86 -29.42 -4.18
N THR A 240 -11.06 -29.04 -3.70
CA THR A 240 -11.81 -29.78 -2.68
C THR A 240 -13.00 -30.56 -3.24
N ALA A 241 -13.27 -30.41 -4.54
CA ALA A 241 -14.33 -31.09 -5.28
C ALA A 241 -13.85 -32.44 -5.84
#